data_AF-A0A538NDA1-F1
#
_entry.id   AF-A0A538NDA1-F1
#
_cell.length_a   1.000
_cell.length_b   1.000
_cell.length_c   1.000
_cell.angle_alpha   90.00
_cell.angle_beta   90.00
_cell.angle_gamma   90.00
#
_symmetry.space_group_name_H-M   'P 1'
#
loop_
_entity.id
_entity.type
_entity.pdbx_description
1 polymer ?
#
loop_
_entity_poly.entity_id
_entity_poly.type
_entity_poly.pdbx_seq_one_letter_code
_entity_poly.pdbx_strand_id
1 'polypeptide(L)'
;MRKIPITLAILIACIAALSATWIFRGRELSLFIDRFGTIETASARINLIAYEGSGTGGILHINDLALGLNDKNGPTPNIGTTKDNQLGLATGGKVFAFGPPRSEAENLAAVPPAGDDAFIRTRRSALSWPTPFDLNFMTGHSPSWKRHRYYQLIWNKPSGAKLEMVWR
;
A
#
# COMPACT_ATOMS: atom_id res chain seq x y z
N MET A 1 -16.19 41.01 -32.74
CA MET A 1 -16.40 39.58 -33.06
C MET A 1 -15.13 38.70 -33.04
N ARG A 2 -13.91 39.24 -33.22
CA ARG A 2 -12.64 38.46 -33.15
C ARG A 2 -12.27 37.87 -31.79
N LYS A 3 -12.82 38.39 -30.69
CA LYS A 3 -12.52 37.90 -29.33
C LYS A 3 -13.05 36.47 -29.09
N ILE A 4 -14.26 36.17 -29.59
CA ILE A 4 -14.91 34.86 -29.43
C ILE A 4 -14.09 33.71 -30.03
N PRO A 5 -13.63 33.76 -31.30
CA PRO A 5 -12.84 32.66 -31.86
C PRO A 5 -11.46 32.54 -31.20
N ILE A 6 -10.87 33.65 -30.73
CA ILE A 6 -9.59 33.63 -30.00
C ILE A 6 -9.78 32.93 -28.64
N THR A 7 -10.81 33.31 -27.87
CA THR A 7 -11.11 32.68 -26.58
C THR A 7 -11.43 31.19 -26.76
N LEU A 8 -12.16 30.83 -27.81
CA LEU A 8 -12.46 29.43 -28.12
C LEU A 8 -11.18 28.64 -28.47
N ALA A 9 -10.29 29.21 -29.29
CA ALA A 9 -9.03 28.57 -29.65
C ALA A 9 -8.13 28.35 -28.41
N ILE A 10 -8.06 29.33 -27.51
CA ILE A 10 -7.32 29.20 -26.25
C ILE A 10 -7.92 28.08 -25.39
N LEU A 11 -9.25 28.03 -25.25
CA LEU A 11 -9.91 26.99 -24.47
C LEU A 11 -9.61 25.59 -25.02
N ILE A 12 -9.70 25.40 -26.34
CA ILE A 12 -9.38 24.12 -26.99
C ILE A 12 -7.93 23.73 -26.76
N ALA A 13 -6.99 24.67 -26.92
CA ALA A 13 -5.58 24.43 -26.67
C ALA A 13 -5.31 24.02 -25.21
N CYS A 14 -5.97 24.68 -24.24
CA CYS A 14 -5.88 24.30 -22.83
C CYS A 14 -6.41 22.90 -22.57
N ILE A 15 -7.57 22.52 -23.13
CA ILE A 15 -8.14 21.18 -22.98
C ILE A 15 -7.22 20.12 -23.59
N ALA A 16 -6.67 20.38 -24.78
CA ALA A 16 -5.75 19.48 -25.45
C ALA A 16 -4.46 19.29 -24.62
N ALA A 17 -3.90 20.37 -24.09
CA ALA A 17 -2.71 20.32 -23.23
C ALA A 17 -2.98 19.51 -21.94
N LEU A 18 -4.10 19.77 -21.25
CA LEU A 18 -4.49 19.01 -20.05
C LEU A 18 -4.68 17.52 -20.35
N SER A 19 -5.30 17.20 -21.48
CA SER A 19 -5.51 15.82 -21.92
C SER A 19 -4.18 15.12 -22.19
N ALA A 20 -3.26 15.78 -22.90
CA ALA A 20 -1.92 15.25 -23.15
C ALA A 20 -1.16 15.03 -21.82
N THR A 21 -1.17 16.01 -20.93
CA THR A 21 -0.56 15.86 -19.58
C THR A 21 -1.17 14.67 -18.84
N TRP A 22 -2.48 14.48 -18.90
CA TRP A 22 -3.14 13.36 -18.24
C TRP A 22 -2.74 12.00 -18.81
N ILE A 23 -2.58 11.90 -20.13
CA ILE A 23 -2.18 10.66 -20.81
C ILE A 23 -0.72 10.31 -20.50
N PHE A 24 0.19 11.29 -20.54
CA PHE A 24 1.63 11.04 -20.37
C PHE A 24 2.10 11.07 -18.92
N ARG A 25 1.43 11.83 -18.05
CA ARG A 25 1.81 12.05 -16.64
C ARG A 25 0.72 11.68 -15.65
N GLY A 26 -0.36 11.02 -16.11
CA GLY A 26 -1.49 10.67 -15.25
C GLY A 26 -1.13 9.80 -14.06
N ARG A 27 -0.14 8.90 -14.22
CA ARG A 27 0.38 8.09 -13.09
C ARG A 27 0.98 8.97 -11.99
N GLU A 28 1.83 9.92 -12.35
CA GLU A 28 2.47 10.83 -11.38
C GLU A 28 1.44 11.74 -10.73
N LEU A 29 0.48 12.25 -11.52
CA LEU A 29 -0.61 13.07 -11.00
C LEU A 29 -1.50 12.27 -10.04
N SER A 30 -1.84 11.02 -10.36
CA SER A 30 -2.55 10.13 -9.45
C SER A 30 -1.81 9.97 -8.13
N LEU A 31 -0.51 9.66 -8.18
CA LEU A 31 0.31 9.50 -6.98
C LEU A 31 0.41 10.79 -6.15
N PHE A 32 0.45 11.94 -6.81
CA PHE A 32 0.45 13.23 -6.14
C PHE A 32 -0.88 13.46 -5.40
N ILE A 33 -2.01 13.16 -6.05
CA ILE A 33 -3.34 13.25 -5.43
C ILE A 33 -3.48 12.26 -4.28
N ASP A 34 -2.92 11.06 -4.40
CA ASP A 34 -2.95 10.04 -3.34
C ASP A 34 -2.27 10.50 -2.04
N ARG A 35 -1.40 11.52 -2.07
CA ARG A 35 -0.84 12.15 -0.86
C ARG A 35 -1.88 12.92 -0.04
N PHE A 36 -2.94 13.42 -0.69
CA PHE A 36 -4.02 14.15 -0.03
C PHE A 36 -5.14 13.22 0.44
N GLY A 37 -5.27 12.05 -0.19
CA GLY A 37 -6.19 11.03 0.27
C GLY A 37 -6.30 9.85 -0.68
N THR A 38 -6.48 8.68 -0.09
CA THR A 38 -6.87 7.45 -0.79
C THR A 38 -8.21 6.97 -0.25
N ILE A 39 -8.97 6.29 -1.11
CA ILE A 39 -10.31 5.78 -0.78
C ILE A 39 -10.15 4.41 -0.15
N GLU A 40 -10.62 4.24 1.09
CA GLU A 40 -10.67 2.95 1.74
C GLU A 40 -11.71 2.05 1.04
N THR A 41 -11.32 0.82 0.73
CA THR A 41 -12.20 -0.15 0.04
C THR A 41 -12.54 -1.33 0.93
N ALA A 42 -11.63 -1.71 1.82
CA ALA A 42 -11.85 -2.79 2.76
C ALA A 42 -11.02 -2.55 4.01
N SER A 43 -11.52 -3.04 5.14
CA SER A 43 -10.81 -3.07 6.41
C SER A 43 -11.13 -4.40 7.07
N ALA A 44 -10.09 -5.11 7.50
CA ALA A 44 -10.21 -6.39 8.17
C ALA A 44 -9.37 -6.38 9.44
N ARG A 45 -9.87 -7.02 10.49
CA ARG A 45 -9.08 -7.28 11.69
C ARG A 45 -8.01 -8.32 11.38
N ILE A 46 -6.84 -8.17 12.01
CA ILE A 46 -5.76 -9.14 11.88
C ILE A 46 -6.05 -10.28 12.83
N ASN A 47 -6.13 -11.48 12.29
CA ASN A 47 -6.33 -12.71 13.06
C ASN A 47 -5.02 -13.49 13.15
N LEU A 48 -4.19 -13.41 12.12
CA LEU A 48 -2.90 -14.09 12.05
C LEU A 48 -1.88 -13.19 11.37
N ILE A 49 -0.67 -13.15 11.92
CA ILE A 49 0.50 -12.61 11.26
C ILE A 49 1.58 -13.70 11.23
N ALA A 50 2.13 -13.97 10.05
CA ALA A 50 3.19 -14.93 9.86
C ALA A 50 4.33 -14.33 9.06
N TYR A 51 5.54 -14.75 9.37
CA TYR A 51 6.75 -14.28 8.74
C TYR A 51 7.46 -15.42 8.03
N GLU A 52 7.90 -15.14 6.81
CA GLU A 52 8.70 -16.02 5.98
C GLU A 52 9.93 -15.26 5.47
N GLY A 53 11.12 -15.73 5.83
CA GLY A 53 12.38 -15.14 5.39
C GLY A 53 13.56 -15.39 6.33
N SER A 54 14.68 -14.72 6.05
CA SER A 54 15.97 -14.90 6.75
C SER A 54 16.17 -13.98 7.97
N GLY A 55 15.13 -13.25 8.39
CA GLY A 55 15.16 -12.32 9.54
C GLY A 55 15.44 -10.86 9.17
N THR A 56 15.88 -10.57 7.94
CA THR A 56 15.94 -9.20 7.39
C THR A 56 15.08 -9.14 6.14
N GLY A 57 14.08 -8.24 6.12
CA GLY A 57 13.12 -8.21 5.02
C GLY A 57 12.30 -9.49 4.97
N GLY A 58 11.95 -9.97 3.78
CA GLY A 58 11.13 -11.18 3.58
C GLY A 58 9.66 -10.87 3.33
N ILE A 59 8.78 -11.85 3.57
CA ILE A 59 7.35 -11.75 3.33
C ILE A 59 6.61 -11.81 4.66
N LEU A 60 5.74 -10.82 4.86
CA LEU A 60 4.81 -10.76 5.97
C LEU A 60 3.43 -11.19 5.49
N HIS A 61 3.00 -12.36 5.93
CA HIS A 61 1.67 -12.89 5.68
C HIS A 61 0.73 -12.34 6.76
N ILE A 62 -0.24 -11.51 6.36
CA ILE A 62 -1.27 -10.96 7.26
C ILE A 62 -2.61 -11.55 6.82
N ASN A 63 -3.20 -12.39 7.66
CA ASN A 63 -4.30 -13.27 7.26
C ASN A 63 -3.91 -14.06 6.00
N ASP A 64 -4.60 -13.85 4.87
CA ASP A 64 -4.32 -14.49 3.58
C ASP A 64 -3.51 -13.62 2.61
N LEU A 65 -3.00 -12.47 3.07
CA LEU A 65 -2.30 -11.49 2.24
C LEU A 65 -0.78 -11.55 2.47
N ALA A 66 -0.03 -11.87 1.41
CA ALA A 66 1.42 -11.83 1.41
C ALA A 66 1.93 -10.41 1.05
N LEU A 67 2.66 -9.77 1.97
CA LEU A 67 3.21 -8.42 1.78
C LEU A 67 4.73 -8.43 1.95
N GLY A 68 5.44 -8.08 0.89
CA GLY A 68 6.90 -7.98 0.90
C GLY A 68 7.38 -6.85 1.83
N LEU A 69 8.27 -7.16 2.77
CA LEU A 69 8.93 -6.17 3.61
C LEU A 69 10.03 -5.41 2.85
N ASN A 70 10.51 -5.98 1.73
CA ASN A 70 11.49 -5.37 0.84
C ASN A 70 10.87 -4.34 -0.11
N ASP A 71 9.58 -4.48 -0.43
CA ASP A 71 8.88 -3.64 -1.42
C ASP A 71 8.40 -2.31 -0.83
N LYS A 72 8.83 -1.99 0.39
CA LYS A 72 8.44 -0.80 1.12
C LYS A 72 9.40 0.35 0.84
N ASN A 73 8.85 1.55 0.65
CA ASN A 73 9.63 2.79 0.66
C ASN A 73 10.12 3.06 2.10
N GLY A 74 11.31 2.58 2.45
CA GLY A 74 11.92 2.82 3.76
C GLY A 74 13.03 1.82 4.10
N PRO A 75 13.62 1.91 5.31
CA PRO A 75 14.58 0.92 5.77
C PRO A 75 13.92 -0.45 5.92
N THR A 76 14.57 -1.47 5.37
CA THR A 76 14.12 -2.86 5.50
C THR A 76 14.06 -3.23 6.98
N PRO A 77 12.89 -3.65 7.50
CA PRO A 77 12.78 -4.03 8.89
C PRO A 77 13.36 -5.43 9.10
N ASN A 78 13.83 -5.67 10.33
CA ASN A 78 14.26 -6.98 10.77
C ASN A 78 13.12 -7.66 11.52
N ILE A 79 12.90 -8.93 11.27
CA ILE A 79 11.96 -9.76 12.02
C ILE A 79 12.77 -10.74 12.86
N GLY A 80 12.36 -10.89 14.11
CA GLY A 80 12.94 -11.91 14.98
C GLY A 80 12.13 -12.05 16.26
N THR A 81 12.73 -12.73 17.22
CA THR A 81 12.14 -12.94 18.53
C THR A 81 12.70 -11.91 19.52
N THR A 82 11.83 -11.28 20.31
CA THR A 82 12.24 -10.37 21.39
C THR A 82 12.82 -11.14 22.57
N LYS A 83 13.39 -10.42 23.54
CA LYS A 83 13.91 -11.01 24.79
C LYS A 83 12.84 -11.78 25.58
N ASP A 84 11.58 -11.38 25.44
CA ASP A 84 10.43 -12.01 26.11
C ASP A 84 9.83 -13.17 25.30
N ASN A 85 10.60 -13.70 24.34
CA ASN A 85 10.19 -14.74 23.41
C ASN A 85 8.93 -14.39 22.60
N GLN A 86 8.77 -13.11 22.20
CA GLN A 86 7.65 -12.67 21.35
C GLN A 86 8.14 -12.45 19.93
N LEU A 87 7.32 -12.76 18.92
CA LEU A 87 7.61 -12.35 17.55
C LEU A 87 7.58 -10.82 17.48
N GLY A 88 8.59 -10.21 16.88
CA GLY A 88 8.69 -8.76 16.79
C GLY A 88 9.34 -8.27 15.51
N LEU A 89 8.95 -7.05 15.15
CA LEU A 89 9.50 -6.28 14.05
C LEU A 89 10.40 -5.18 14.60
N ALA A 90 11.63 -5.09 14.12
CA ALA A 90 12.59 -4.07 14.48
C ALA A 90 12.90 -3.15 13.29
N THR A 91 12.85 -1.84 13.50
CA THR A 91 13.26 -0.85 12.50
C THR A 91 13.83 0.39 13.19
N GLY A 92 14.97 0.89 12.71
CA GLY A 92 15.61 2.10 13.26
C GLY A 92 15.85 2.06 14.78
N GLY A 93 16.20 0.89 15.33
CA GLY A 93 16.44 0.71 16.77
C GLY A 93 15.18 0.57 17.63
N LYS A 94 13.98 0.64 17.05
CA LYS A 94 12.70 0.42 17.75
C LYS A 94 12.19 -0.98 17.45
N VAL A 95 11.62 -1.64 18.46
CA VAL A 95 11.04 -2.98 18.34
C VAL A 95 9.55 -2.92 18.66
N PHE A 96 8.74 -3.50 17.79
CA PHE A 96 7.32 -3.71 18.00
C PHE A 96 7.04 -5.21 18.06
N ALA A 97 6.64 -5.71 19.22
CA ALA A 97 6.26 -7.11 19.37
C ALA A 97 4.85 -7.33 18.82
N PHE A 98 4.64 -8.38 18.03
CA PHE A 98 3.32 -8.81 17.58
C PHE A 98 2.62 -9.70 18.60
N GLY A 99 3.37 -10.45 19.39
CA GLY A 99 2.83 -11.38 20.39
C GLY A 99 3.66 -12.65 20.49
N PRO A 100 3.26 -13.59 21.37
CA PRO A 100 3.95 -14.87 21.50
C PRO A 100 3.88 -15.65 20.17
N PRO A 101 4.97 -16.32 19.76
CA PRO A 101 4.97 -17.16 18.59
C PRO A 101 4.06 -18.37 18.81
N ARG A 102 3.37 -18.78 17.76
CA ARG A 102 2.53 -19.98 17.77
C ARG A 102 3.44 -21.20 17.63
N SER A 103 3.59 -21.97 18.71
CA SER A 103 4.52 -23.11 18.79
C SER A 103 4.31 -24.21 17.74
N GLU A 104 3.14 -24.29 17.11
CA GLU A 104 2.81 -25.32 16.10
C GLU A 104 3.05 -24.86 14.65
N ALA A 105 3.39 -23.59 14.42
CA ALA A 105 3.62 -23.08 13.08
C ALA A 105 5.07 -23.31 12.66
N GLU A 106 5.27 -23.94 11.50
CA GLU A 106 6.59 -24.10 10.86
C GLU A 106 7.23 -22.73 10.53
N ASN A 107 6.38 -21.71 10.35
CA ASN A 107 6.76 -20.31 10.15
C ASN A 107 6.63 -19.50 11.44
N LEU A 108 7.43 -18.43 11.57
CA LEU A 108 7.34 -17.47 12.68
C LEU A 108 6.00 -16.74 12.64
N ALA A 109 4.98 -17.30 13.29
CA ALA A 109 3.61 -16.79 13.30
C ALA A 109 3.19 -16.34 14.70
N ALA A 110 2.39 -15.30 14.79
CA ALA A 110 1.78 -14.82 16.02
C ALA A 110 0.30 -14.47 15.78
N VAL A 111 -0.47 -14.57 16.85
CA VAL A 111 -1.85 -14.07 16.90
C VAL A 111 -1.85 -12.79 17.72
N PRO A 112 -2.52 -11.71 17.27
CA PRO A 112 -2.61 -10.49 18.06
C PRO A 112 -3.16 -10.76 19.48
N PRO A 113 -2.47 -10.32 20.54
CA PRO A 113 -2.93 -10.45 21.91
C PRO A 113 -4.32 -9.85 22.14
N ALA A 114 -5.05 -10.41 23.09
CA ALA A 114 -6.35 -9.86 23.49
C ALA A 114 -6.19 -8.41 23.98
N GLY A 115 -6.90 -7.49 23.34
CA GLY A 115 -6.84 -6.05 23.63
C GLY A 115 -6.06 -5.23 22.61
N ASP A 116 -5.30 -5.86 21.72
CA ASP A 116 -4.66 -5.16 20.60
C ASP A 116 -5.68 -4.83 19.49
N ASP A 117 -5.64 -3.59 19.02
CA ASP A 117 -6.43 -3.13 17.88
C ASP A 117 -5.57 -3.18 16.61
N ALA A 118 -5.60 -4.34 15.96
CA ALA A 118 -4.83 -4.66 14.77
C ALA A 118 -5.72 -4.80 13.52
N PHE A 119 -5.46 -3.98 12.50
CA PHE A 119 -6.25 -3.93 11.27
C PHE A 119 -5.36 -3.84 10.03
N ILE A 120 -5.81 -4.49 8.96
CA ILE A 120 -5.31 -4.30 7.61
C ILE A 120 -6.36 -3.54 6.80
N ARG A 121 -5.99 -2.36 6.31
CA ARG A 121 -6.84 -1.54 5.45
C ARG A 121 -6.35 -1.64 4.02
N THR A 122 -7.26 -1.99 3.12
CA THR A 122 -7.03 -1.88 1.68
C THR A 122 -7.61 -0.57 1.21
N ARG A 123 -6.78 0.24 0.55
CA ARG A 123 -7.17 1.54 -0.01
C ARG A 123 -6.81 1.55 -1.49
N ARG A 124 -7.46 2.43 -2.24
CA ARG A 124 -7.20 2.64 -3.67
C ARG A 124 -7.00 4.13 -3.96
N SER A 125 -6.28 4.42 -5.04
CA SER A 125 -6.20 5.77 -5.57
C SER A 125 -7.59 6.31 -5.88
N ALA A 126 -7.80 7.58 -5.52
CA ALA A 126 -9.03 8.28 -5.86
C ALA A 126 -9.16 8.43 -7.39
N LEU A 127 -8.04 8.75 -8.02
CA LEU A 127 -7.93 8.98 -9.45
C LEU A 127 -7.31 7.75 -10.14
N SER A 128 -7.97 7.22 -11.16
CA SER A 128 -7.38 6.21 -12.06
C SER A 128 -6.66 6.90 -13.19
N TRP A 129 -5.55 6.38 -13.71
CA TRP A 129 -4.89 6.95 -14.90
C TRP A 129 -4.91 5.97 -16.09
N PRO A 130 -4.85 6.48 -17.33
CA PRO A 130 -4.80 5.64 -18.51
C PRO A 130 -3.44 4.96 -18.67
N THR A 131 -3.42 3.72 -19.17
CA THR A 131 -2.19 3.07 -19.68
C THR A 131 -2.29 2.90 -21.20
N PRO A 132 -2.07 3.98 -21.97
CA PRO A 132 -2.34 3.98 -23.42
C PRO A 132 -1.45 3.04 -24.22
N PHE A 133 -0.27 2.68 -23.69
CA PHE A 133 0.70 1.80 -24.34
C PHE A 133 0.63 0.33 -23.85
N ASP A 134 -0.20 0.03 -22.85
CA ASP A 134 -0.51 -1.36 -22.46
C ASP A 134 -1.60 -1.92 -23.38
N LEU A 135 -1.32 -1.91 -24.69
CA LEU A 135 -2.22 -2.44 -25.70
C LEU A 135 -2.01 -3.94 -25.82
N ASN A 136 -2.96 -4.73 -25.33
CA ASN A 136 -2.90 -6.18 -25.42
C ASN A 136 -3.41 -6.65 -26.80
N PHE A 137 -2.60 -6.42 -27.85
CA PHE A 137 -2.96 -6.70 -29.24
C PHE A 137 -3.32 -8.18 -29.49
N MET A 138 -2.78 -9.11 -28.70
CA MET A 138 -3.07 -10.55 -28.84
C MET A 138 -4.45 -10.98 -28.31
N THR A 139 -5.10 -10.20 -27.45
CA THR A 139 -6.37 -10.57 -26.80
C THR A 139 -7.53 -9.61 -27.07
N GLY A 140 -7.27 -8.48 -27.75
CA GLY A 140 -8.31 -7.50 -28.11
C GLY A 140 -8.81 -6.63 -26.95
N HIS A 141 -8.18 -6.70 -25.78
CA HIS A 141 -8.55 -5.86 -24.64
C HIS A 141 -8.09 -4.41 -24.81
N SER A 142 -9.04 -3.47 -24.66
CA SER A 142 -8.87 -2.02 -24.73
C SER A 142 -7.86 -1.46 -23.71
N PRO A 143 -7.37 -0.21 -23.89
CA PRO A 143 -6.51 0.45 -22.92
C PRO A 143 -7.13 0.38 -21.51
N SER A 144 -6.45 -0.30 -20.59
CA SER A 144 -6.92 -0.42 -19.22
C SER A 144 -6.67 0.88 -18.45
N TRP A 145 -7.57 1.21 -17.54
CA TRP A 145 -7.34 2.26 -16.55
C TRP A 145 -6.78 1.62 -15.30
N LYS A 146 -5.59 2.04 -14.87
CA LYS A 146 -4.97 1.52 -13.65
C LYS A 146 -5.27 2.44 -12.47
N ARG A 147 -5.28 1.85 -11.28
CA ARG A 147 -5.35 2.52 -9.98
C ARG A 147 -4.29 1.91 -9.08
N HIS A 148 -3.65 2.71 -8.23
CA HIS A 148 -2.81 2.13 -7.20
C HIS A 148 -3.71 1.50 -6.15
N ARG A 149 -3.26 0.37 -5.60
CA ARG A 149 -3.78 -0.21 -4.38
C ARG A 149 -2.76 0.04 -3.29
N TYR A 150 -3.25 0.27 -2.10
CA TYR A 150 -2.43 0.48 -0.92
C TYR A 150 -2.91 -0.48 0.14
N TYR A 151 -1.98 -1.16 0.77
CA TYR A 151 -2.25 -1.96 1.96
C TYR A 151 -1.66 -1.23 3.13
N GLN A 152 -2.46 -1.00 4.17
CA GLN A 152 -2.05 -0.25 5.35
C GLN A 152 -2.30 -1.10 6.60
N LEU A 153 -1.22 -1.56 7.21
CA LEU A 153 -1.22 -2.20 8.51
C LEU A 153 -1.26 -1.13 9.58
N ILE A 154 -2.26 -1.18 10.45
CA ILE A 154 -2.39 -0.33 11.64
C ILE A 154 -2.54 -1.26 12.83
N TRP A 155 -1.66 -1.12 13.82
CA TRP A 155 -1.69 -1.91 15.04
C TRP A 155 -1.47 -1.01 16.24
N ASN A 156 -2.46 -0.95 17.12
CA ASN A 156 -2.38 -0.21 18.38
C ASN A 156 -2.44 -1.18 19.55
N LYS A 157 -1.52 -1.03 20.51
CA LYS A 157 -1.54 -1.77 21.76
C LYS A 157 -2.20 -0.97 22.88
N PRO A 158 -2.80 -1.62 23.89
CA PRO A 158 -3.27 -0.96 25.11
C PRO A 158 -2.18 -0.15 25.82
N SER A 159 -0.92 -0.56 25.70
CA SER A 159 0.24 0.16 26.23
C SER A 159 0.55 1.49 25.52
N GLY A 160 -0.15 1.81 24.45
CA GLY A 160 0.08 2.99 23.62
C GLY A 160 1.11 2.81 22.51
N ALA A 161 1.75 1.64 22.40
CA ALA A 161 2.63 1.33 21.28
C ALA A 161 1.82 1.24 19.97
N LYS A 162 2.35 1.84 18.90
CA LYS A 162 1.69 1.88 17.59
C LYS A 162 2.64 1.43 16.49
N LEU A 163 2.12 0.63 15.57
CA LEU A 163 2.78 0.26 14.33
C LEU A 163 1.90 0.68 13.16
N GLU A 164 2.50 1.40 12.23
CA GLU A 164 1.88 1.73 10.96
C GLU A 164 2.83 1.37 9.81
N MET A 165 2.33 0.59 8.85
CA MET A 165 3.09 0.22 7.66
C MET A 165 2.20 0.32 6.44
N VAL A 166 2.74 0.83 5.34
CA VAL A 166 2.03 1.00 4.08
C VAL A 166 2.82 0.35 2.95
N TRP A 167 2.13 -0.43 2.12
CA TRP A 167 2.60 -1.03 0.88
C TRP A 167 1.81 -0.45 -0.30
N ARG A 168 2.41 -0.42 -1.49
CA ARG A 168 1.80 0.07 -2.74
C ARG A 168 2.09 -0.89 -3.89
#